data_AF-A0A8K0ED77-F1
#
_entry.id   AF-A0A8K0ED77-F1
#
_cell.length_a   1.000
_cell.length_b   1.000
_cell.length_c   1.000
_cell.angle_alpha   90.00
_cell.angle_beta   90.00
_cell.angle_gamma   90.00
#
_symmetry.space_group_name_H-M   'P 1'
#
loop_
_entity.id
_entity.type
_entity.pdbx_description
1 polymer ?
#
loop_
_entity_poly.entity_id
_entity_poly.type
_entity_poly.pdbx_seq_one_letter_code
_entity_poly.pdbx_strand_id
1 'polypeptide(L)'
;MGKIFIICIVLLGIVNGLTALPVGLPWCPPCELLMDVCVDPQPCPSNTVMDPCGCCEECAKVEGEMCGGSWDIDGKCADGLTCVKPETSIFDLFYMPGICHRG
;
A
#
# COMPACT_ATOMS: atom_id res chain seq x y z
N MET A 1 19.78 -23.07 37.16
CA MET A 1 20.18 -22.61 35.82
C MET A 1 19.04 -22.70 34.79
N GLY A 2 18.32 -23.82 34.66
CA GLY A 2 17.24 -23.96 33.66
C GLY A 2 16.04 -23.00 33.78
N LYS A 3 15.64 -22.61 35.00
CA LYS A 3 14.51 -21.69 35.21
C LYS A 3 14.76 -20.28 34.65
N ILE A 4 15.99 -19.79 34.74
CA ILE A 4 16.38 -18.47 34.20
C ILE A 4 16.30 -18.49 32.67
N PHE A 5 16.73 -19.59 32.05
CA PHE A 5 16.68 -19.76 30.60
C PHE A 5 15.24 -19.74 30.06
N ILE A 6 14.32 -20.41 30.76
CA ILE A 6 12.89 -20.42 30.41
C ILE A 6 12.28 -19.02 30.56
N ILE A 7 12.63 -18.28 31.63
CA ILE A 7 12.16 -16.90 31.83
C ILE A 7 12.64 -16.00 30.69
N CYS A 8 13.91 -16.12 30.27
CA CYS A 8 14.44 -15.34 29.15
C CYS A 8 13.70 -15.65 27.83
N ILE A 9 13.42 -16.93 27.54
CA ILE A 9 12.69 -17.31 26.32
C ILE A 9 11.26 -16.75 26.32
N VAL A 10 10.58 -16.82 27.46
CA VAL A 10 9.21 -16.28 27.60
C VAL A 10 9.21 -14.76 27.44
N LEU A 11 10.14 -14.04 28.07
CA LEU A 11 10.26 -12.59 27.95
C LEU A 11 10.59 -12.16 26.50
N LEU A 12 11.49 -12.89 25.83
CA LEU A 12 11.84 -12.65 24.43
C LEU A 12 10.66 -12.93 23.49
N GLY A 13 9.85 -13.95 23.76
CA GLY A 13 8.64 -14.23 23.00
C GLY A 13 7.58 -13.13 23.10
N ILE A 14 7.42 -12.53 24.28
CA ILE A 14 6.44 -11.45 24.52
C ILE A 14 6.85 -10.16 23.78
N VAL A 15 8.13 -9.77 23.81
CA VAL A 15 8.58 -8.56 23.09
C VAL A 15 8.51 -8.67 21.57
N ASN A 16 8.73 -9.86 21.00
CA ASN A 16 8.63 -10.07 19.55
C ASN A 16 7.18 -10.23 19.06
N GLY A 17 6.23 -10.55 19.96
CA GLY A 17 4.81 -10.62 19.62
C GLY A 17 4.14 -9.25 19.48
N LEU A 18 4.66 -8.23 20.17
CA LEU A 18 4.13 -6.86 20.17
C LEU A 18 4.45 -6.06 18.91
N THR A 19 5.37 -6.52 18.06
CA THR A 19 5.75 -5.83 16.81
C THR A 19 4.95 -6.29 15.58
N ALA A 20 4.00 -7.21 15.77
CA ALA A 20 3.20 -7.80 14.69
C ALA A 20 1.84 -7.12 14.48
N LEU A 21 1.56 -6.01 15.15
CA LEU A 21 0.43 -5.18 14.74
C LEU A 21 0.79 -4.59 13.37
N PRO A 22 -0.07 -4.74 12.34
CA PRO A 22 0.05 -4.01 11.11
C PRO A 22 -0.24 -2.54 11.43
N VAL A 23 0.72 -1.88 12.07
CA VAL A 23 0.78 -0.43 11.98
C VAL A 23 0.94 -0.20 10.49
N GLY A 24 -0.06 0.45 9.88
CA GLY A 24 0.12 1.02 8.56
C GLY A 24 1.46 1.77 8.52
N LEU A 25 1.98 2.00 7.31
CA LEU A 25 3.15 2.85 7.15
C LEU A 25 3.03 4.08 8.08
N PRO A 26 4.09 4.58 8.73
CA PRO A 26 3.99 5.60 9.79
C PRO A 26 3.18 6.87 9.42
N TRP A 27 2.92 7.07 8.13
CA TRP A 27 2.16 8.15 7.51
C TRP A 27 0.65 7.87 7.36
N CYS A 28 0.21 6.61 7.48
CA CYS A 28 -1.17 6.18 7.34
C CYS A 28 -1.81 5.94 8.72
N PRO A 29 -3.03 6.44 8.97
CA PRO A 29 -3.77 6.10 10.18
C PRO A 29 -4.23 4.62 10.13
N PRO A 30 -4.50 4.00 11.30
CA PRO A 30 -5.12 2.67 11.35
C PRO A 30 -6.44 2.61 10.59
N CYS A 31 -6.68 1.51 9.87
CA CYS A 31 -7.87 1.36 9.03
C CYS A 31 -9.20 1.49 9.77
N GLU A 32 -9.25 1.05 11.02
CA GLU A 32 -10.42 1.16 11.90
C GLU A 32 -10.88 2.61 12.07
N LEU A 33 -9.98 3.59 11.87
CA LEU A 33 -10.29 5.02 11.91
C LEU A 33 -10.71 5.60 10.54
N LEU A 34 -10.51 4.86 9.45
CA LEU A 34 -10.80 5.30 8.08
C LEU A 34 -12.06 4.65 7.49
N MET A 35 -12.65 3.65 8.15
CA MET A 35 -13.84 2.94 7.63
C MET A 35 -15.02 3.87 7.31
N ASP A 36 -15.21 4.93 8.09
CA ASP A 36 -16.28 5.93 7.85
C ASP A 36 -15.93 6.95 6.74
N VAL A 37 -14.68 6.95 6.27
CA VAL A 37 -14.16 7.87 5.23
C VAL A 37 -14.13 7.19 3.86
N CYS A 38 -13.94 5.87 3.81
CA CYS A 38 -13.92 5.13 2.56
C CYS A 38 -15.25 5.29 1.82
N VAL A 39 -15.16 5.73 0.56
CA VAL A 39 -16.31 5.85 -0.33
C VAL A 39 -16.41 4.58 -1.16
N ASP A 40 -17.61 4.04 -1.32
CA ASP A 40 -17.85 2.93 -2.25
C ASP A 40 -17.46 3.37 -3.68
N PRO A 41 -16.48 2.73 -4.33
CA PRO A 41 -15.96 3.19 -5.60
C PRO A 41 -16.86 2.81 -6.78
N GLN A 42 -17.94 2.04 -6.58
CA GLN A 42 -18.74 1.49 -7.67
C GLN A 42 -19.74 2.49 -8.27
N PRO A 43 -19.98 2.40 -9.60
CA PRO A 43 -19.40 1.45 -10.55
C PRO A 43 -18.02 1.90 -11.09
N CYS A 44 -17.04 0.98 -11.06
CA CYS A 44 -15.73 1.22 -11.67
C CYS A 44 -15.72 0.84 -13.16
N PRO A 45 -14.96 1.58 -14.00
CA PRO A 45 -14.76 1.22 -15.41
C PRO A 45 -14.03 -0.11 -15.63
N SER A 46 -13.28 -0.56 -14.62
CA SER A 46 -12.51 -1.81 -14.60
C SER A 46 -12.63 -2.48 -13.23
N ASN A 47 -11.55 -3.03 -12.68
CA ASN A 47 -11.50 -3.57 -11.31
C ASN A 47 -11.29 -2.49 -10.24
N THR A 48 -11.38 -2.91 -8.97
CA THR A 48 -10.98 -2.12 -7.81
C THR A 48 -9.56 -2.46 -7.36
N VAL A 49 -8.90 -1.50 -6.73
CA VAL A 49 -7.56 -1.59 -6.13
C VAL A 49 -7.61 -0.96 -4.74
N MET A 50 -6.66 -1.29 -3.87
CA MET A 50 -6.54 -0.60 -2.58
C MET A 50 -5.84 0.74 -2.76
N ASP A 51 -6.27 1.73 -1.98
CA ASP A 51 -5.60 3.02 -1.81
C ASP A 51 -4.10 2.86 -1.41
N PRO A 52 -3.31 3.94 -1.41
CA PRO A 52 -1.92 3.92 -0.93
C PRO A 52 -1.71 3.36 0.47
N CYS A 53 -2.69 3.52 1.36
CA CYS A 53 -2.63 3.04 2.73
C CYS A 53 -3.03 1.56 2.88
N GLY A 54 -3.54 0.93 1.83
CA GLY A 54 -4.06 -0.43 1.85
C GLY A 54 -5.41 -0.55 2.58
N CYS A 55 -6.21 0.51 2.62
CA CYS A 55 -7.39 0.61 3.48
C CYS A 55 -8.72 0.69 2.73
N CYS A 56 -8.87 1.71 1.89
CA CYS A 56 -10.07 1.89 1.09
C CYS A 56 -9.92 1.23 -0.28
N GLU A 57 -11.02 0.73 -0.84
CA GLU A 57 -11.07 0.34 -2.25
C GLU A 57 -11.30 1.58 -3.12
N GLU A 58 -10.56 1.67 -4.22
CA GLU A 58 -10.68 2.71 -5.24
C GLU A 58 -10.77 2.07 -6.64
N CYS A 59 -11.28 2.82 -7.63
CA CYS A 59 -11.25 2.35 -9.00
C CYS A 59 -9.83 2.31 -9.56
N ALA A 60 -9.47 1.20 -10.19
CA ALA A 60 -8.19 1.06 -10.87
C ALA A 60 -8.11 1.98 -12.10
N LYS A 61 -6.91 2.50 -12.36
CA LYS A 61 -6.61 3.37 -13.50
C LYS A 61 -6.64 2.57 -14.80
N VAL A 62 -7.34 3.09 -15.81
CA VAL A 62 -7.46 2.44 -17.12
C VAL A 62 -6.34 2.85 -18.08
N GLU A 63 -6.28 2.20 -19.24
CA GLU A 63 -5.27 2.47 -20.27
C GLU A 63 -5.21 3.96 -20.64
N GLY A 64 -4.01 4.55 -20.56
CA GLY A 64 -3.77 5.96 -20.83
C GLY A 64 -3.94 6.92 -19.64
N GLU A 65 -4.42 6.44 -18.48
CA GLU A 65 -4.52 7.26 -17.28
C GLU A 65 -3.19 7.35 -16.51
N MET A 66 -3.06 8.42 -15.74
CA MET A 66 -1.94 8.64 -14.82
C MET A 66 -1.94 7.63 -13.68
N CYS A 67 -0.76 7.17 -13.26
CA CYS A 67 -0.58 6.19 -12.20
C CYS A 67 0.74 6.38 -11.43
N GLY A 68 0.87 5.73 -10.28
CA GLY A 68 2.09 5.71 -9.49
C GLY A 68 2.31 7.02 -8.73
N GLY A 69 3.43 7.68 -8.99
CA GLY A 69 3.88 8.81 -8.17
C GLY A 69 4.38 8.40 -6.80
N SER A 70 4.47 9.38 -5.90
CA SER A 70 4.95 9.14 -4.54
C SER A 70 3.95 8.28 -3.78
N TRP A 71 4.34 7.09 -3.33
CA TRP A 71 3.45 6.17 -2.59
C TRP A 71 2.19 5.75 -3.36
N ASP A 72 2.21 5.76 -4.70
CA ASP A 72 1.03 5.44 -5.53
C ASP A 72 -0.16 6.42 -5.38
N ILE A 73 0.08 7.67 -4.94
CA ILE A 73 -1.00 8.68 -4.80
C ILE A 73 -1.69 9.02 -6.13
N ASP A 74 -1.02 8.82 -7.26
CA ASP A 74 -1.62 9.04 -8.58
C ASP A 74 -2.46 7.84 -9.03
N GLY A 75 -2.51 6.76 -8.24
CA GLY A 75 -3.36 5.59 -8.41
C GLY A 75 -2.64 4.38 -8.99
N LYS A 76 -3.32 3.23 -8.93
CA LYS A 76 -2.81 1.94 -9.42
C LYS A 76 -3.56 1.51 -10.67
N CYS A 77 -2.84 0.96 -11.64
CA CYS A 77 -3.44 0.49 -12.88
C CYS A 77 -4.34 -0.74 -12.68
N ALA A 78 -5.32 -0.89 -13.58
CA ALA A 78 -6.17 -2.07 -13.68
C ALA A 78 -5.37 -3.35 -14.00
N ASP A 79 -6.00 -4.49 -13.76
CA ASP A 79 -5.40 -5.79 -14.01
C ASP A 79 -4.93 -5.92 -15.48
N GLY A 80 -3.69 -6.38 -15.68
CA GLY A 80 -3.08 -6.51 -17.01
C GLY A 80 -2.47 -5.22 -17.58
N LEU A 81 -2.52 -4.11 -16.85
CA LEU A 81 -1.83 -2.87 -17.18
C LEU A 81 -0.59 -2.67 -16.30
N THR A 82 0.43 -2.03 -16.85
CA THR A 82 1.67 -1.66 -16.15
C THR A 82 1.81 -0.14 -16.13
N CYS A 83 2.21 0.42 -14.98
CA CYS A 83 2.50 1.84 -14.86
C CYS A 83 3.88 2.17 -15.44
N VAL A 84 3.92 2.71 -16.66
CA VAL A 84 5.17 3.05 -17.36
C VAL A 84 5.57 4.48 -17.00
N LYS A 85 6.75 4.63 -16.40
CA LYS A 85 7.33 5.93 -16.03
C LYS A 85 8.24 6.44 -17.15
N PRO A 86 8.31 7.77 -17.36
CA PRO A 86 9.24 8.34 -18.33
C PRO A 86 10.69 8.02 -17.93
N GLU A 87 11.57 7.86 -18.91
CA GLU A 87 13.01 7.68 -18.66
C GLU A 87 13.62 9.03 -18.22
N THR A 88 13.58 9.25 -16.91
CA THR A 88 14.21 10.39 -16.23
C THR A 88 15.33 9.88 -15.31
N SER A 89 16.06 10.79 -14.66
CA SER A 89 17.21 10.42 -13.84
C SER A 89 16.80 9.44 -12.72
N ILE A 90 17.73 8.62 -12.20
CA ILE A 90 17.44 7.61 -11.16
C ILE A 90 16.72 8.21 -9.93
N PHE A 91 16.95 9.50 -9.64
CA PHE A 91 16.27 10.23 -8.55
C PHE A 91 14.79 10.55 -8.83
N ASP A 92 14.36 10.61 -10.09
CA ASP A 92 13.00 11.00 -10.49
C ASP A 92 12.02 9.81 -10.54
N LEU A 93 12.53 8.57 -10.59
CA LEU A 93 11.72 7.35 -10.80
C LEU A 93 10.74 7.04 -9.66
N PHE A 94 10.98 7.54 -8.45
CA PHE A 94 10.09 7.30 -7.30
C PHE A 94 9.03 8.40 -7.11
N TYR A 95 9.26 9.58 -7.67
CA TYR A 95 8.39 10.74 -7.49
C TYR A 95 7.51 11.01 -8.70
N MET A 96 7.92 10.59 -9.90
CA MET A 96 7.15 10.86 -11.10
C MET A 96 5.98 9.89 -11.29
N PRO A 97 4.79 10.42 -11.62
CA PRO A 97 3.73 9.60 -12.16
C PRO A 97 4.14 8.98 -13.49
N GLY A 98 3.59 7.81 -13.77
CA GLY A 98 3.62 7.15 -15.07
C GLY A 98 2.25 7.18 -15.74
N ILE A 99 2.13 6.40 -16.80
CA ILE A 99 0.90 6.16 -17.54
C ILE A 99 0.63 4.65 -17.62
N CYS A 100 -0.63 4.23 -17.46
CA CYS A 100 -1.03 2.84 -17.60
C CYS A 100 -1.00 2.39 -19.06
N HIS A 101 -0.20 1.37 -19.35
CA HIS A 101 -0.11 0.73 -20.67
C HIS A 101 -0.34 -0.79 -20.55
N ARG A 102 -0.78 -1.44 -21.63
CA ARG A 102 -0.85 -2.90 -21.67
C ARG A 102 0.54 -3.51 -21.48
N GLY A 103 0.63 -4.44 -20.54
CA GLY A 103 1.83 -5.22 -20.26
C GLY A 103 2.15 -6.26 -21.33
#